data_AF-A0A9X3PD17-F1
#
_entry.id   AF-A0A9X3PD17-F1
#
_cell.length_a   1.000
_cell.length_b   1.000
_cell.length_c   1.000
_cell.angle_alpha   90.00
_cell.angle_beta   90.00
_cell.angle_gamma   90.00
#
_symmetry.space_group_name_H-M   'P 1'
#
loop_
_entity.id
_entity.type
_entity.pdbx_description
1 polymer ?
#
loop_
_entity_poly.entity_id
_entity_poly.type
_entity_poly.pdbx_seq_one_letter_code
_entity_poly.pdbx_strand_id
1 'polypeptide(L)'
;MRLFNCRKIKDRATGLKSATRAVTGGRLVVIPTDTVYGIGCDAFNPTAVRALLAAKGRGRDMAPPVLIGSKRALDGIASDIPDSAKELIEAFWPGPLTIVVPYTPSLTWDLGDTDGTVAVRMPLHPLALELLKETGPMAVSSANKTGQPPAETAGDAKAQLGSDVSVYLEAGPSEDNLPSTIIDCVAHPPQILREGALSLEQIRKIVPETLDRDGYGPGQGPEDDEPEADEAEAAEAEAEADETAEPKADEASA
;
A
#
# COMPACT_ATOMS: atom_id res chain seq x y z
N MET A 1 -6.64 9.61 24.22
CA MET A 1 -7.18 9.84 22.86
C MET A 1 -7.43 11.33 22.64
N ARG A 2 -6.78 11.95 21.65
CA ARG A 2 -7.01 13.33 21.19
C ARG A 2 -6.95 13.41 19.67
N LEU A 3 -7.80 14.21 19.05
CA LEU A 3 -7.80 14.48 17.61
C LEU A 3 -7.40 15.95 17.37
N PHE A 4 -6.43 16.18 16.50
CA PHE A 4 -5.95 17.52 16.15
C PHE A 4 -6.22 17.80 14.68
N ASN A 5 -6.90 18.91 14.37
CA ASN A 5 -7.13 19.35 13.00
C ASN A 5 -5.91 20.10 12.45
N CYS A 6 -4.95 19.35 11.92
CA CYS A 6 -3.68 19.87 11.40
C CYS A 6 -3.81 20.67 10.09
N ARG A 7 -5.01 20.81 9.53
CA ARG A 7 -5.29 21.79 8.47
C ARG A 7 -5.23 23.23 8.99
N LYS A 8 -5.33 23.42 10.32
CA LYS A 8 -5.13 24.70 10.99
C LYS A 8 -3.71 24.78 11.55
N ILE A 9 -2.98 25.85 11.22
CA ILE A 9 -1.57 26.02 11.59
C ILE A 9 -1.33 25.87 13.10
N LYS A 10 -2.17 26.48 13.95
CA LYS A 10 -2.03 26.40 15.42
C LYS A 10 -2.23 24.97 15.95
N ASP A 11 -3.21 24.25 15.41
CA ASP A 11 -3.53 22.88 15.81
C ASP A 11 -2.48 21.90 15.28
N ARG A 12 -1.90 22.16 14.11
CA ARG A 12 -0.80 21.37 13.54
C ARG A 12 0.41 21.30 14.47
N ALA A 13 0.91 22.46 14.93
CA ALA A 13 2.07 22.50 15.81
C ALA A 13 1.80 21.77 17.14
N THR A 14 0.61 21.95 17.71
CA THR A 14 0.19 21.27 18.95
C THR A 14 0.01 19.76 18.74
N GLY A 15 -0.54 19.38 17.59
CA GLY A 15 -0.75 18.00 17.16
C GLY A 15 0.56 17.26 16.98
N LEU A 16 1.51 17.85 16.24
CA LEU A 16 2.86 17.30 16.07
C LEU A 16 3.55 17.10 17.42
N LYS A 17 3.61 18.12 18.27
CA LYS A 17 4.22 17.99 19.61
C LYS A 17 3.56 16.88 20.44
N SER A 18 2.24 16.75 20.35
CA SER A 18 1.50 15.70 21.04
C SER A 18 1.79 14.31 20.48
N ALA A 19 1.88 14.18 19.15
CA ALA A 19 2.22 12.94 18.46
C ALA A 19 3.66 12.52 18.74
N THR A 20 4.64 13.42 18.66
CA THR A 20 6.05 13.14 19.01
C THR A 20 6.16 12.61 20.44
N ARG A 21 5.48 13.24 21.42
CA ARG A 21 5.44 12.76 22.80
C ARG A 21 4.69 11.43 22.97
N ALA A 22 3.74 11.12 22.10
CA ALA A 22 3.06 9.83 22.11
C ALA A 22 3.98 8.73 21.60
N VAL A 23 4.59 8.93 20.43
CA VAL A 23 5.53 7.98 19.80
C VAL A 23 6.73 7.70 20.70
N THR A 24 7.42 8.74 21.18
CA THR A 24 8.57 8.60 22.10
C THR A 24 8.19 7.97 23.45
N GLY A 25 6.92 8.05 23.83
CA GLY A 25 6.37 7.38 25.01
C GLY A 25 5.86 5.96 24.74
N GLY A 26 6.13 5.37 23.56
CA GLY A 26 5.69 4.03 23.19
C GLY A 26 4.18 3.89 22.91
N ARG A 27 3.51 4.99 22.56
CA ARG A 27 2.05 5.01 22.31
C ARG A 27 1.73 5.15 20.83
N LEU A 28 0.59 4.59 20.44
CA LEU A 28 0.12 4.60 19.05
C LEU A 28 -0.41 5.98 18.65
N VAL A 29 -0.14 6.36 17.41
CA VAL A 29 -0.65 7.56 16.76
C VAL A 29 -1.26 7.22 15.41
N VAL A 30 -2.23 8.01 14.97
CA VAL A 30 -2.74 7.97 13.59
C VAL A 30 -2.26 9.20 12.84
N ILE A 31 -1.69 8.96 11.67
CA ILE A 31 -1.06 9.97 10.82
C ILE A 31 -1.60 9.87 9.38
N PRO A 32 -1.75 11.01 8.68
CA PRO A 32 -2.07 10.99 7.25
C PRO A 32 -0.86 10.57 6.43
N THR A 33 -1.08 9.93 5.28
CA THR A 33 -0.07 9.72 4.24
C THR A 33 -0.63 10.09 2.86
N ASP A 34 0.21 10.05 1.84
CA ASP A 34 -0.13 10.18 0.40
C ASP A 34 -0.91 8.98 -0.16
N THR A 35 -1.25 7.98 0.67
CA THR A 35 -1.99 6.78 0.22
C THR A 35 -3.25 6.57 1.07
N VAL A 36 -3.09 6.13 2.31
CA VAL A 36 -4.17 5.97 3.29
C VAL A 36 -3.68 6.44 4.65
N TYR A 37 -4.58 6.70 5.60
CA TYR A 37 -4.14 6.99 6.97
C TYR A 37 -3.42 5.77 7.57
N GLY A 38 -2.35 6.04 8.31
CA GLY A 38 -1.54 5.03 9.00
C GLY A 38 -1.74 5.10 10.51
N ILE A 39 -1.88 3.95 11.17
CA ILE A 39 -1.62 3.81 12.60
C ILE A 39 -0.16 3.42 12.78
N GLY A 40 0.56 4.11 13.65
CA GLY A 40 1.99 3.93 13.80
C GLY A 40 2.52 4.15 15.21
N CYS A 41 3.75 3.69 15.40
CA CYS A 41 4.51 3.79 16.64
C CYS A 41 6.01 3.81 16.35
N ASP A 42 6.83 3.97 17.39
CA ASP A 42 8.29 3.88 17.27
C ASP A 42 8.71 2.47 16.82
N ALA A 43 9.44 2.37 15.71
CA ALA A 43 9.90 1.10 15.15
C ALA A 43 10.90 0.36 16.08
N PHE A 44 11.61 1.09 16.94
CA PHE A 44 12.60 0.55 17.88
C PHE A 44 12.01 0.19 19.24
N ASN A 45 10.69 0.28 19.39
CA ASN A 45 10.01 -0.08 20.63
C ASN A 45 9.16 -1.35 20.43
N PRO A 46 9.69 -2.54 20.76
CA PRO A 46 8.99 -3.82 20.65
C PRO A 46 7.60 -3.83 21.31
N THR A 47 7.45 -3.14 22.44
CA THR A 47 6.18 -3.07 23.17
C THR A 47 5.15 -2.26 22.38
N ALA A 48 5.57 -1.17 21.77
CA ALA A 48 4.70 -0.35 20.94
C ALA A 48 4.32 -1.07 19.64
N VAL A 49 5.25 -1.79 19.01
CA VAL A 49 4.98 -2.62 17.83
C VAL A 49 3.97 -3.73 18.14
N ARG A 50 4.13 -4.43 19.27
CA ARG A 50 3.14 -5.42 19.71
C ARG A 50 1.75 -4.80 19.94
N ALA A 51 1.69 -3.60 20.51
CA ALA A 51 0.44 -2.88 20.69
C ALA A 51 -0.18 -2.48 19.33
N LEU A 52 0.63 -2.09 18.35
CA LEU A 52 0.19 -1.80 16.98
C LEU A 52 -0.43 -3.03 16.33
N LEU A 53 0.25 -4.18 16.36
CA LEU A 53 -0.27 -5.44 15.81
C LEU A 53 -1.57 -5.88 16.51
N ALA A 54 -1.61 -5.77 17.85
CA ALA A 54 -2.80 -6.09 18.63
C ALA A 54 -4.00 -5.20 18.28
N ALA A 55 -3.79 -3.88 18.12
CA ALA A 55 -4.84 -2.95 17.70
C ALA A 55 -5.38 -3.24 16.28
N LYS A 56 -4.62 -3.96 15.44
CA LYS A 56 -5.05 -4.46 14.13
C LYS A 56 -5.68 -5.84 14.17
N GLY A 57 -5.51 -6.59 15.25
CA GLY A 57 -5.83 -8.02 15.30
C GLY A 57 -4.92 -8.84 14.39
N ARG A 58 -3.64 -8.46 14.26
CA ARG A 58 -2.63 -9.15 13.44
C ARG A 58 -1.64 -9.93 14.30
N GLY A 59 -1.13 -11.03 13.76
CA GLY A 59 -0.03 -11.81 14.31
C GLY A 59 1.33 -11.19 13.96
N ARG A 60 2.40 -11.88 14.38
CA ARG A 60 3.79 -11.48 14.13
C ARG A 60 4.23 -11.70 12.68
N ASP A 61 3.57 -12.60 11.98
CA ASP A 61 3.71 -12.92 10.55
C ASP A 61 3.37 -11.73 9.64
N MET A 62 2.62 -10.76 10.16
CA MET A 62 2.16 -9.57 9.42
C MET A 62 2.93 -8.32 9.86
N ALA A 63 4.25 -8.38 9.79
CA ALA A 63 5.13 -7.28 10.19
C ALA A 63 4.78 -5.96 9.45
N PRO A 64 4.68 -4.83 10.17
CA PRO A 64 4.33 -3.55 9.58
C PRO A 64 5.53 -2.95 8.83
N PRO A 65 5.29 -2.25 7.70
CA PRO A 65 6.33 -1.41 7.10
C PRO A 65 6.85 -0.34 8.06
N VAL A 66 8.09 0.08 7.84
CA VAL A 66 8.73 1.19 8.53
C VAL A 66 8.69 2.43 7.63
N LEU A 67 8.05 3.50 8.11
CA LEU A 67 8.10 4.80 7.47
C LEU A 67 9.31 5.59 7.96
N ILE A 68 9.97 6.29 7.03
CA ILE A 68 11.15 7.12 7.31
C ILE A 68 10.97 8.56 6.81
N GLY A 69 11.61 9.52 7.50
CA GLY A 69 11.49 10.95 7.17
C GLY A 69 12.54 11.49 6.21
N SER A 70 13.54 10.67 5.84
CA SER A 70 14.62 11.05 4.91
C SER A 70 15.32 9.82 4.34
N LYS A 71 15.92 9.93 3.14
CA LYS A 71 16.75 8.88 2.54
C LYS A 71 17.91 8.46 3.46
N ARG A 72 18.53 9.40 4.18
CA ARG A 72 19.60 9.10 5.16
C ARG A 72 19.17 8.17 6.30
N ALA A 73 17.87 8.17 6.67
CA ALA A 73 17.38 7.25 7.68
C ALA A 73 17.35 5.80 7.17
N LEU A 74 17.24 5.58 5.85
CA LEU A 74 17.34 4.26 5.23
C LEU A 74 18.72 3.65 5.48
N ASP A 75 19.80 4.43 5.28
CA ASP A 75 21.19 4.00 5.52
C ASP A 75 21.43 3.52 6.96
N GLY A 76 20.61 3.99 7.90
CA GLY A 76 20.69 3.61 9.31
C GLY A 76 19.89 2.35 9.67
N ILE A 77 18.99 1.88 8.80
CA ILE A 77 18.11 0.74 9.09
C ILE A 77 18.21 -0.42 8.10
N ALA A 78 18.76 -0.20 6.92
CA ALA A 78 18.91 -1.19 5.85
C ALA A 78 20.39 -1.43 5.53
N SER A 79 20.71 -2.63 5.06
CA SER A 79 22.04 -2.98 4.54
C SER A 79 21.92 -3.62 3.16
N ASP A 80 23.03 -3.65 2.42
CA ASP A 80 23.16 -4.36 1.15
C ASP A 80 22.06 -4.01 0.13
N ILE A 81 21.66 -2.74 0.09
CA ILE A 81 20.60 -2.24 -0.80
C ILE A 81 21.03 -2.41 -2.27
N PRO A 82 20.33 -3.23 -3.08
CA PRO A 82 20.70 -3.45 -4.48
C PRO A 82 20.52 -2.20 -5.34
N ASP A 83 21.21 -2.13 -6.47
CA ASP A 83 21.16 -0.96 -7.34
C ASP A 83 19.77 -0.73 -7.94
N SER A 84 19.04 -1.80 -8.30
CA SER A 84 17.63 -1.71 -8.72
C SER A 84 16.74 -1.05 -7.66
N ALA A 85 16.96 -1.37 -6.37
CA ALA A 85 16.24 -0.72 -5.28
C ALA A 85 16.59 0.78 -5.17
N LYS A 86 17.86 1.15 -5.36
CA LYS A 86 18.30 2.56 -5.35
C LYS A 86 17.68 3.35 -6.51
N GLU A 87 17.60 2.77 -7.70
CA GLU A 87 16.95 3.39 -8.86
C GLU A 87 15.46 3.63 -8.59
N LEU A 88 14.76 2.64 -8.03
CA LEU A 88 13.36 2.77 -7.64
C LEU A 88 13.15 3.83 -6.54
N ILE A 89 14.02 3.87 -5.53
CA ILE A 89 14.01 4.91 -4.49
C ILE A 89 14.19 6.29 -5.12
N GLU A 90 15.14 6.46 -6.04
CA GLU A 90 15.40 7.76 -6.65
C GLU A 90 14.21 8.24 -7.48
N ALA A 91 13.54 7.33 -8.20
CA ALA A 91 12.40 7.64 -9.04
C ALA A 91 11.12 7.94 -8.23
N PHE A 92 10.86 7.19 -7.15
CA PHE A 92 9.54 7.16 -6.51
C PHE A 92 9.51 7.65 -5.06
N TRP A 93 10.65 7.97 -4.42
CA TRP A 93 10.66 8.54 -3.07
C TRP A 93 10.99 10.03 -3.02
N PRO A 94 10.28 10.81 -2.18
CA PRO A 94 9.12 10.43 -1.36
C PRO A 94 7.88 10.09 -2.21
N GLY A 95 7.10 9.08 -1.80
CA GLY A 95 5.92 8.65 -2.55
C GLY A 95 5.39 7.26 -2.19
N PRO A 96 4.54 6.67 -3.05
CA PRO A 96 3.76 5.48 -2.75
C PRO A 96 4.50 4.16 -3.04
N LEU A 97 5.83 4.17 -3.02
CA LEU A 97 6.65 2.95 -3.15
C LEU A 97 7.09 2.44 -1.76
N THR A 98 6.93 1.15 -1.52
CA THR A 98 7.54 0.42 -0.40
C THR A 98 8.51 -0.61 -0.96
N ILE A 99 9.73 -0.67 -0.43
CA ILE A 99 10.73 -1.67 -0.82
C ILE A 99 10.95 -2.63 0.33
N VAL A 100 11.15 -3.91 0.05
CA VAL A 100 11.63 -4.90 1.01
C VAL A 100 13.12 -5.12 0.76
N VAL A 101 13.93 -4.89 1.79
CA VAL A 101 15.40 -4.98 1.74
C VAL A 101 15.93 -5.62 3.02
N PRO A 102 17.17 -6.14 3.05
CA PRO A 102 17.79 -6.60 4.29
C PRO A 102 17.90 -5.45 5.29
N TYR A 103 17.59 -5.71 6.56
CA TYR A 103 17.86 -4.73 7.61
C TYR A 103 19.26 -4.89 8.17
N THR A 104 19.82 -3.80 8.72
CA THR A 104 21.15 -3.82 9.32
C THR A 104 21.21 -4.79 10.52
N PRO A 105 22.06 -5.83 10.52
CA PRO A 105 22.04 -6.89 11.55
C PRO A 105 22.30 -6.43 12.99
N SER A 106 22.90 -5.25 13.18
CA SER A 106 23.18 -4.68 14.50
C SER A 106 21.97 -4.00 15.14
N LEU A 107 20.86 -3.84 14.42
CA LEU A 107 19.65 -3.22 14.96
C LEU A 107 18.99 -4.15 15.97
N THR A 108 18.68 -3.58 17.13
CA THR A 108 17.85 -4.25 18.12
C THR A 108 16.42 -3.71 17.99
N TRP A 109 15.59 -4.44 17.25
CA TRP A 109 14.15 -4.17 17.11
C TRP A 109 13.36 -5.47 17.05
N ASP A 110 12.04 -5.38 17.16
CA ASP A 110 11.12 -6.51 17.00
C ASP A 110 9.90 -6.00 16.22
N LEU A 111 9.96 -6.14 14.88
CA LEU A 111 8.89 -5.77 13.97
C LEU A 111 7.86 -6.90 13.77
N GLY A 112 8.13 -8.09 14.29
CA GLY A 112 7.46 -9.33 13.90
C GLY A 112 8.45 -10.30 13.28
N ASP A 113 7.93 -11.27 12.54
CA ASP A 113 8.71 -12.32 11.90
C ASP A 113 9.03 -11.85 10.48
N THR A 114 10.26 -11.34 10.26
CA THR A 114 10.63 -10.63 9.02
C THR A 114 11.78 -11.28 8.23
N ASP A 115 12.29 -12.41 8.70
CA ASP A 115 13.36 -13.19 8.05
C ASP A 115 14.59 -12.35 7.63
N GLY A 116 14.98 -11.40 8.48
CA GLY A 116 16.15 -10.54 8.24
C GLY A 116 15.88 -9.35 7.30
N THR A 117 14.64 -9.16 6.86
CA THR A 117 14.23 -8.10 5.94
C THR A 117 13.35 -7.06 6.61
N VAL A 118 13.20 -5.89 5.97
CA VAL A 118 12.30 -4.83 6.39
C VAL A 118 11.65 -4.19 5.17
N ALA A 119 10.33 -4.00 5.24
CA ALA A 119 9.61 -3.16 4.29
C ALA A 119 9.75 -1.69 4.70
N VAL A 120 10.30 -0.83 3.83
CA VAL A 120 10.57 0.59 4.13
C VAL A 120 9.88 1.48 3.11
N ARG A 121 9.39 2.64 3.56
CA ARG A 121 8.82 3.68 2.68
C ARG A 121 9.09 5.09 3.21
N MET A 122 9.35 6.03 2.31
CA MET A 122 9.33 7.47 2.61
C MET A 122 8.04 8.10 2.06
N PRO A 123 7.03 8.42 2.89
CA PRO A 123 5.73 8.91 2.40
C PRO A 123 5.81 10.36 1.89
N LEU A 124 5.03 10.70 0.86
CA LEU A 124 4.88 12.05 0.33
C LEU A 124 3.75 12.83 1.05
N HIS A 125 3.82 12.92 2.37
CA HIS A 125 2.86 13.74 3.12
C HIS A 125 3.57 14.70 4.07
N PRO A 126 3.40 16.04 3.93
CA PRO A 126 4.16 17.03 4.71
C PRO A 126 4.08 16.82 6.23
N LEU A 127 2.90 16.49 6.74
CA LEU A 127 2.70 16.24 8.16
C LEU A 127 3.38 14.94 8.64
N ALA A 128 3.41 13.91 7.80
CA ALA A 128 4.05 12.64 8.12
C ALA A 128 5.57 12.82 8.14
N LEU A 129 6.12 13.47 7.11
CA LEU A 129 7.54 13.78 7.01
C LEU A 129 8.03 14.65 8.17
N GLU A 130 7.25 15.64 8.60
CA GLU A 130 7.57 16.43 9.80
C GLU A 130 7.62 15.57 11.07
N LEU A 131 6.61 14.71 11.28
CA LEU A 131 6.62 13.83 12.45
C LEU A 131 7.80 12.84 12.42
N LEU A 132 8.08 12.24 11.27
CA LEU A 132 9.16 11.26 11.08
C LEU A 132 10.55 11.90 11.26
N LYS A 133 10.71 13.19 10.94
CA LYS A 133 11.94 13.94 11.26
C LYS A 133 12.15 14.11 12.77
N GLU A 134 11.08 14.30 13.52
CA GLU A 134 11.12 14.50 14.98
C GLU A 134 11.22 13.19 15.77
N THR A 135 10.60 12.12 15.26
CA THR A 135 10.49 10.83 15.96
C THR A 135 11.50 9.79 15.48
N GLY A 136 11.98 9.89 14.25
CA GLY A 136 12.74 8.84 13.59
C GLY A 136 11.84 7.81 12.88
N PRO A 137 12.40 6.65 12.50
CA PRO A 137 11.66 5.57 11.86
C PRO A 137 10.48 5.08 12.69
N MET A 138 9.32 4.94 12.05
CA MET A 138 8.10 4.48 12.70
C MET A 138 7.57 3.22 12.03
N ALA A 139 7.19 2.21 12.81
CA ALA A 139 6.41 1.08 12.32
C ALA A 139 4.97 1.55 12.08
N VAL A 140 4.46 1.40 10.85
CA VAL A 140 3.15 1.92 10.44
C VAL A 140 2.40 0.89 9.60
N SER A 141 1.11 0.73 9.89
CA SER A 141 0.15 -0.02 9.07
C SER A 141 -1.06 0.86 8.76
N SER A 142 -1.88 0.49 7.78
CA SER A 142 -3.14 1.18 7.49
C SER A 142 -4.03 1.30 8.74
N ALA A 143 -4.70 2.44 8.88
CA ALA A 143 -5.45 2.84 10.08
C ALA A 143 -6.87 2.23 10.15
N ASN A 144 -6.99 0.93 9.86
CA ASN A 144 -8.24 0.16 9.89
C ASN A 144 -8.09 -1.16 10.65
N LYS A 145 -9.15 -1.66 11.28
CA LYS A 145 -9.13 -3.03 11.82
C LYS A 145 -9.04 -4.02 10.66
N THR A 146 -8.44 -5.18 10.89
CA THR A 146 -8.37 -6.23 9.86
C THR A 146 -9.76 -6.58 9.34
N GLY A 147 -9.93 -6.64 8.02
CA GLY A 147 -11.22 -6.86 7.35
C GLY A 147 -12.09 -5.62 7.13
N GLN A 148 -11.72 -4.45 7.69
CA GLN A 148 -12.42 -3.17 7.44
C GLN A 148 -11.71 -2.36 6.36
N PRO A 149 -12.41 -1.44 5.65
CA PRO A 149 -11.76 -0.56 4.69
C PRO A 149 -10.73 0.36 5.38
N PRO A 150 -9.60 0.68 4.71
CA PRO A 150 -8.66 1.70 5.15
C PRO A 150 -9.35 3.02 5.48
N ALA A 151 -8.85 3.72 6.51
CA ALA A 151 -9.39 5.03 6.86
C ALA A 151 -8.91 6.10 5.89
N GLU A 152 -9.85 6.89 5.38
CA GLU A 152 -9.56 8.02 4.49
C GLU A 152 -9.33 9.31 5.27
N THR A 153 -9.94 9.43 6.46
CA THR A 153 -9.75 10.56 7.38
C THR A 153 -9.30 10.08 8.76
N ALA A 154 -8.78 11.00 9.59
CA ALA A 154 -8.49 10.67 10.99
C ALA A 154 -9.77 10.41 11.79
N GLY A 155 -10.90 10.96 11.36
CA GLY A 155 -12.23 10.68 11.89
C GLY A 155 -12.62 9.21 11.73
N ASP A 156 -12.45 8.65 10.53
CA ASP A 156 -12.76 7.25 10.23
C ASP A 156 -11.87 6.30 11.03
N ALA A 157 -10.56 6.61 11.07
CA ALA A 157 -9.60 5.87 11.88
C ALA A 157 -9.98 5.89 13.36
N LYS A 158 -10.47 7.03 13.87
CA LYS A 158 -10.91 7.16 15.26
C LYS A 158 -12.17 6.34 15.54
N ALA A 159 -13.11 6.29 14.61
CA ALA A 159 -14.31 5.46 14.75
C ALA A 159 -13.94 3.96 14.86
N GLN A 160 -12.92 3.51 14.12
CA GLN A 160 -12.49 2.11 14.15
C GLN A 160 -11.59 1.76 15.34
N LEU A 161 -10.62 2.63 15.67
CA LEU A 161 -9.51 2.33 16.59
C LEU A 161 -9.66 2.95 17.99
N GLY A 162 -10.52 3.97 18.14
CA GLY A 162 -10.91 4.56 19.41
C GLY A 162 -9.77 4.79 20.41
N SER A 163 -9.91 4.20 21.60
CA SER A 163 -8.99 4.41 22.72
C SER A 163 -7.62 3.76 22.58
N ASP A 164 -7.46 2.84 21.63
CA ASP A 164 -6.17 2.15 21.39
C ASP A 164 -5.10 3.13 20.90
N VAL A 165 -5.53 4.25 20.31
CA VAL A 165 -4.66 5.30 19.78
C VAL A 165 -4.70 6.55 20.65
N SER A 166 -3.51 7.06 20.98
CA SER A 166 -3.38 8.23 21.84
C SER A 166 -3.66 9.54 21.11
N VAL A 167 -3.21 9.67 19.87
CA VAL A 167 -3.26 10.90 19.06
C VAL A 167 -3.69 10.59 17.64
N TYR A 168 -4.61 11.39 17.11
CA TYR A 168 -5.07 11.38 15.73
C TYR A 168 -4.75 12.72 15.08
N LEU A 169 -4.01 12.72 13.97
CA LEU A 169 -3.66 13.91 13.22
C LEU A 169 -4.53 14.02 11.97
N GLU A 170 -5.49 14.94 11.95
CA GLU A 170 -6.40 15.16 10.82
C GLU A 170 -5.82 16.15 9.82
N ALA A 171 -5.70 15.76 8.55
CA ALA A 171 -5.14 16.59 7.48
C ALA A 171 -6.03 16.71 6.22
N GLY A 172 -7.25 16.18 6.26
CA GLY A 172 -8.12 15.98 5.10
C GLY A 172 -8.17 14.51 4.65
N PRO A 173 -9.02 14.19 3.66
CA PRO A 173 -9.05 12.86 3.07
C PRO A 173 -7.71 12.55 2.37
N SER A 174 -7.30 11.28 2.39
CA SER A 174 -6.20 10.79 1.57
C SER A 174 -6.55 10.85 0.06
N GLU A 175 -5.52 11.04 -0.77
CA GLU A 175 -5.68 11.09 -2.24
C GLU A 175 -5.71 9.66 -2.82
N ASP A 176 -6.70 9.37 -3.67
CA ASP A 176 -6.95 8.14 -4.43
C ASP A 176 -7.10 6.81 -3.66
N ASN A 177 -6.85 6.77 -2.35
CA ASN A 177 -7.05 5.62 -1.45
C ASN A 177 -6.37 4.30 -1.87
N LEU A 178 -5.47 4.36 -2.85
CA LEU A 178 -4.68 3.21 -3.26
C LEU A 178 -3.54 3.00 -2.25
N PRO A 179 -3.28 1.77 -1.79
CA PRO A 179 -2.14 1.49 -0.92
C PRO A 179 -0.82 1.65 -1.69
N SER A 180 0.31 1.70 -0.99
CA SER A 180 1.61 1.67 -1.67
C SER A 180 1.84 0.38 -2.44
N THR A 181 2.56 0.49 -3.55
CA THR A 181 3.15 -0.66 -4.23
C THR A 181 4.29 -1.20 -3.37
N ILE A 182 4.36 -2.53 -3.19
CA ILE A 182 5.42 -3.21 -2.41
C ILE A 182 6.24 -4.07 -3.36
N ILE A 183 7.55 -3.86 -3.38
CA ILE A 183 8.51 -4.61 -4.19
C ILE A 183 9.47 -5.35 -3.26
N ASP A 184 9.63 -6.65 -3.48
CA ASP A 184 10.75 -7.41 -2.95
C ASP A 184 12.01 -7.10 -3.76
N CYS A 185 12.94 -6.41 -3.13
CA CYS A 185 14.24 -6.11 -3.72
C CYS A 185 15.34 -7.05 -3.23
N VAL A 186 15.04 -8.01 -2.36
CA VAL A 186 15.98 -9.07 -1.95
C VAL A 186 16.10 -10.10 -3.07
N ALA A 187 14.97 -10.41 -3.72
CA ALA A 187 14.94 -11.22 -4.93
C ALA A 187 15.67 -10.55 -6.10
N HIS A 188 16.27 -11.37 -6.96
CA HIS A 188 16.86 -10.93 -8.21
C HIS A 188 16.39 -11.82 -9.38
N PRO A 189 15.60 -11.30 -10.33
CA PRO A 189 15.10 -9.92 -10.43
C PRO A 189 14.15 -9.49 -9.29
N PRO A 190 13.96 -8.18 -9.03
CA PRO A 190 12.97 -7.71 -8.05
C PRO A 190 11.56 -8.17 -8.41
N GLN A 191 10.70 -8.38 -7.41
CA GLN A 191 9.35 -8.89 -7.61
C GLN A 191 8.28 -8.00 -6.96
N ILE A 192 7.17 -7.73 -7.65
CA ILE A 192 6.02 -7.06 -7.04
C ILE A 192 5.38 -8.00 -6.02
N LEU A 193 5.36 -7.65 -4.74
CA LEU A 193 4.60 -8.38 -3.72
C LEU A 193 3.15 -7.91 -3.66
N ARG A 194 2.94 -6.60 -3.89
CA ARG A 194 1.62 -5.98 -3.95
C ARG A 194 1.65 -4.81 -4.91
N GLU A 195 0.78 -4.85 -5.91
CA GLU A 195 0.49 -3.68 -6.74
C GLU A 195 -0.42 -2.71 -6.00
N GLY A 196 -0.13 -1.41 -6.13
CA GLY A 196 -0.80 -0.33 -5.43
C GLY A 196 -0.87 0.91 -6.33
N ALA A 197 -0.56 2.09 -5.79
CA ALA A 197 -0.60 3.33 -6.57
C ALA A 197 0.44 3.41 -7.72
N LEU A 198 1.43 2.52 -7.75
CA LEU A 198 2.35 2.37 -8.89
C LEU A 198 2.07 1.04 -9.60
N SER A 199 1.79 1.12 -10.90
CA SER A 199 1.59 -0.07 -11.72
C SER A 199 2.90 -0.78 -12.06
N LEU A 200 2.82 -2.07 -12.40
CA LEU A 200 3.99 -2.82 -12.88
C LEU A 200 4.66 -2.14 -14.08
N GLU A 201 3.89 -1.53 -14.98
CA GLU A 201 4.43 -0.79 -16.13
C GLU A 201 5.27 0.41 -15.69
N GLN A 202 4.81 1.17 -14.70
CA GLN A 202 5.58 2.30 -14.15
C GLN A 202 6.88 1.82 -13.50
N ILE A 203 6.85 0.68 -12.81
CA ILE A 203 8.04 0.09 -12.20
C ILE A 203 9.03 -0.40 -13.28
N ARG A 204 8.56 -1.10 -14.31
CA ARG A 204 9.38 -1.61 -15.41
C ARG A 204 10.01 -0.51 -16.28
N LYS A 205 9.47 0.71 -16.26
CA LYS A 205 10.14 1.88 -16.87
C LYS A 205 11.47 2.23 -16.20
N ILE A 206 11.63 1.88 -14.92
CA ILE A 206 12.85 2.12 -14.15
C ILE A 206 13.71 0.84 -14.09
N VAL A 207 13.09 -0.29 -13.75
CA VAL A 207 13.76 -1.59 -13.62
C VAL A 207 13.05 -2.62 -14.53
N PRO A 208 13.43 -2.73 -15.82
CA PRO A 208 12.70 -3.50 -16.82
C PRO A 208 12.50 -4.97 -16.48
N GLU A 209 13.45 -5.60 -15.81
CA GLU A 209 13.44 -7.02 -15.45
C GLU A 209 12.50 -7.38 -14.30
N THR A 210 11.83 -6.40 -13.69
CA THR A 210 10.94 -6.63 -12.53
C THR A 210 9.86 -7.66 -12.84
N LEU A 211 9.76 -8.66 -11.97
CA LEU A 211 8.74 -9.70 -12.01
C LEU A 211 7.39 -9.16 -11.50
N ASP A 212 6.30 -9.64 -12.08
CA ASP A 212 4.96 -9.38 -11.57
C ASP A 212 4.68 -10.14 -10.25
N ARG A 213 3.42 -10.10 -9.79
CA ARG A 213 3.01 -10.74 -8.53
C ARG A 213 3.12 -12.25 -8.55
N ASP A 214 2.98 -12.86 -9.72
CA ASP A 214 3.01 -14.30 -9.92
C ASP A 214 4.42 -14.80 -10.30
N GLY A 215 5.37 -13.88 -10.43
CA GLY A 215 6.79 -14.16 -10.68
C GLY A 215 7.16 -14.15 -12.16
N TYR A 216 6.30 -13.63 -13.05
CA TYR A 216 6.59 -13.59 -14.47
C TYR A 216 7.36 -12.33 -14.88
N GLY A 217 8.39 -12.52 -15.72
CA GLY A 217 9.17 -11.44 -16.31
C GLY A 217 8.47 -10.74 -17.48
N PRO A 218 9.13 -9.76 -18.13
CA PRO A 218 8.59 -9.09 -19.32
C PRO A 218 8.30 -10.07 -20.46
N GLY A 219 7.09 -10.02 -21.02
CA GLY A 219 6.65 -10.92 -22.09
C GLY A 219 6.51 -12.38 -21.63
N GLN A 220 6.50 -12.63 -20.33
CA GLN A 220 6.18 -13.90 -19.71
C GLN A 220 4.93 -13.67 -18.84
N GLY A 221 4.02 -14.63 -18.83
CA GLY A 221 2.73 -14.51 -18.15
C GLY A 221 1.72 -15.42 -18.84
N PRO A 222 0.54 -15.67 -18.25
CA PRO A 222 -0.56 -16.23 -19.02
C PRO A 222 -0.78 -15.29 -20.20
N GLU A 223 -0.67 -15.81 -21.42
CA GLU A 223 -1.27 -15.14 -22.57
C GLU A 223 -2.74 -14.97 -22.18
N ASP A 224 -3.22 -13.72 -22.15
CA ASP A 224 -4.67 -13.52 -22.12
C ASP A 224 -5.14 -14.29 -23.35
N ASP A 225 -5.79 -15.44 -23.14
CA ASP A 225 -6.62 -16.07 -24.15
C ASP A 225 -7.64 -14.98 -24.50
N GLU A 226 -7.31 -14.16 -25.51
CA GLU A 226 -8.33 -13.43 -26.25
C GLU A 226 -9.37 -14.51 -26.55
N PRO A 227 -10.65 -14.32 -26.18
CA PRO A 227 -11.64 -15.26 -26.64
C PRO A 227 -11.52 -15.21 -28.16
N GLU A 228 -11.02 -16.29 -28.77
CA GLU A 228 -11.21 -16.53 -30.18
C GLU A 228 -12.70 -16.30 -30.37
N ALA A 229 -13.05 -15.18 -30.99
CA ALA A 229 -14.41 -14.91 -31.37
C ALA A 229 -14.78 -16.10 -32.24
N ASP A 230 -15.64 -16.96 -31.68
CA ASP A 230 -16.04 -18.21 -32.29
C ASP A 230 -16.66 -17.85 -33.65
N GLU A 231 -15.87 -17.99 -34.73
CA GLU A 231 -16.33 -17.77 -36.10
C GLU A 231 -17.47 -18.75 -36.47
N ALA A 232 -17.85 -19.66 -35.56
CA ALA A 232 -19.02 -20.51 -35.68
C ALA A 232 -20.37 -19.78 -35.52
N GLU A 233 -20.46 -18.64 -34.84
CA GLU A 233 -21.76 -17.97 -34.62
C GLU A 233 -22.19 -17.06 -35.81
N ALA A 234 -21.31 -16.84 -36.79
CA ALA A 234 -21.66 -16.16 -38.04
C ALA A 234 -22.29 -17.09 -39.10
N ALA A 235 -22.15 -18.41 -38.95
CA ALA A 235 -22.69 -19.37 -39.92
C ALA A 235 -24.14 -19.78 -39.64
N GLU A 236 -24.63 -19.64 -38.40
CA GLU A 236 -26.03 -19.97 -38.06
C GLU A 236 -27.02 -18.82 -38.34
N ALA A 237 -26.55 -17.58 -38.46
CA ALA A 237 -27.40 -16.42 -38.79
C ALA A 237 -27.76 -16.31 -40.29
N GLU A 238 -27.05 -16.98 -41.20
CA GLU A 238 -27.40 -17.02 -42.63
C GLU A 238 -28.31 -18.19 -43.02
N ALA A 239 -28.54 -19.17 -42.13
CA ALA A 239 -29.39 -20.33 -42.40
C ALA A 239 -30.87 -20.14 -42.03
N GLU A 240 -31.22 -19.20 -41.13
CA GLU A 240 -32.61 -18.92 -40.73
C GLU A 240 -33.33 -17.88 -41.62
N ALA A 241 -32.67 -17.33 -42.65
CA ALA A 241 -33.28 -16.35 -43.56
C ALA A 241 -33.95 -16.95 -44.82
N ASP A 242 -33.85 -18.28 -45.04
CA ASP A 242 -34.33 -18.95 -46.27
C ASP A 242 -35.48 -19.95 -46.04
N GLU A 243 -36.29 -19.79 -44.98
CA GLU A 243 -37.44 -20.67 -44.73
C GLU A 243 -38.76 -19.95 -44.39
N THR A 244 -38.96 -18.74 -44.92
CA THR A 244 -40.31 -18.14 -45.00
C THR A 244 -40.62 -17.63 -46.41
N ALA A 245 -40.78 -18.56 -47.36
CA ALA A 245 -41.39 -18.24 -48.65
C ALA A 245 -42.31 -19.38 -49.15
N GLU A 246 -43.61 -19.08 -49.08
CA GLU A 246 -44.71 -19.57 -49.95
C GLU A 246 -45.31 -20.98 -49.73
N PRO A 247 -46.57 -21.26 -50.20
CA PRO A 247 -47.47 -20.45 -51.04
C PRO A 247 -48.93 -20.31 -50.55
N LYS A 248 -49.64 -19.41 -51.23
CA LYS A 248 -51.11 -19.31 -51.28
C LYS A 248 -51.76 -20.61 -51.73
N ALA A 249 -52.85 -20.98 -51.07
CA ALA A 249 -53.87 -21.87 -51.63
C ALA A 249 -55.21 -21.13 -51.71
N ASP A 250 -55.68 -20.99 -52.94
CA ASP A 250 -57.00 -20.57 -53.39
C ASP A 250 -57.98 -21.72 -53.15
N GLU A 251 -59.13 -21.48 -52.51
CA GLU A 251 -60.36 -22.24 -52.79
C GLU A 251 -61.61 -21.51 -52.27
N ALA A 252 -62.70 -21.70 -53.00
CA ALA A 252 -63.74 -20.72 -53.26
C ALA A 252 -65.05 -20.90 -52.45
N SER A 253 -65.92 -19.88 -52.61
CA SER A 253 -67.39 -19.92 -52.65
C SER A 253 -68.17 -19.62 -51.36
N ALA A 254 -68.73 -18.41 -51.30
CA ALA A 254 -70.18 -18.14 -51.16
C ALA A 254 -70.47 -16.66 -51.53
#